data_AF-A0A9D4DTI9-F1
#
_entry.id   AF-A0A9D4DTI9-F1
#
_cell.length_a   1.000
_cell.length_b   1.000
_cell.length_c   1.000
_cell.angle_alpha   90.00
_cell.angle_beta   90.00
_cell.angle_gamma   90.00
#
_symmetry.space_group_name_H-M   'P 1'
#
loop_
_entity.id
_entity.type
_entity.pdbx_description
1 polymer ?
#
loop_
_entity_poly.entity_id
_entity_poly.type
_entity_poly.pdbx_seq_one_letter_code
_entity_poly.pdbx_strand_id
1 'polypeptide(L)'
;MESSCDDCMVMVSNGDDCMVMESCYNDCLMVESCCDDCVVTESSCDYYMVMESRCDDCIIMESHCDNCMVMESCCDRCMMMEIWCDDCIVLESCCDHHMMMKYIWDYCMVMESYCDESMVMELCWNNCMVMKSCFDDCMVVESSYDDCMVMES
;
A
#
# COMPACT_ATOMS: atom_id res chain seq x y z
N MET A 1 35.01 13.53 -12.35
CA MET A 1 34.52 12.62 -11.29
C MET A 1 33.02 12.66 -11.43
N GLU A 2 32.48 11.69 -12.13
CA GLU A 2 31.02 11.49 -12.20
C GLU A 2 30.59 10.87 -10.88
N SER A 3 29.60 11.50 -10.28
CA SER A 3 28.86 11.06 -9.10
C SER A 3 27.55 11.83 -9.18
N SER A 4 26.71 11.46 -10.16
CA SER A 4 25.32 11.89 -10.24
C SER A 4 24.60 11.32 -9.03
N CYS A 5 24.47 12.12 -7.98
CA CYS A 5 23.64 11.76 -6.83
C CYS A 5 22.20 12.18 -7.13
N ASP A 6 21.50 11.36 -7.90
CA ASP A 6 20.03 11.44 -8.07
C ASP A 6 19.50 10.00 -7.97
N ASP A 7 19.81 9.28 -6.89
CA ASP A 7 19.39 7.88 -6.71
C ASP A 7 18.02 7.77 -6.00
N CYS A 8 17.42 8.89 -5.56
CA CYS A 8 16.15 8.88 -4.84
C CYS A 8 15.27 10.10 -5.17
N MET A 9 13.99 9.86 -5.45
CA MET A 9 12.95 10.90 -5.49
C MET A 9 12.17 10.92 -4.17
N VAL A 10 11.96 12.12 -3.63
CA VAL A 10 11.13 12.33 -2.43
C VAL A 10 10.04 13.35 -2.77
N MET A 11 8.79 12.97 -2.51
CA MET A 11 7.62 13.84 -2.66
C MET A 11 6.91 13.95 -1.31
N VAL A 12 6.61 15.19 -0.91
CA VAL A 12 5.87 15.49 0.32
C VAL A 12 4.76 16.47 -0.03
N SER A 13 3.52 16.13 0.31
CA SER A 13 2.35 16.97 0.02
C SER A 13 1.40 17.05 1.22
N ASN A 14 1.02 18.26 1.60
CA ASN A 14 0.09 18.55 2.70
C ASN A 14 -0.91 19.63 2.26
N GLY A 15 -2.17 19.53 2.69
CA GLY A 15 -3.24 20.42 2.23
C GLY A 15 -4.64 19.89 2.51
N ASP A 16 -5.60 20.79 2.49
CA ASP A 16 -6.95 20.51 2.98
C ASP A 16 -7.82 19.84 1.89
N ASP A 17 -7.59 20.19 0.63
CA ASP A 17 -8.33 19.66 -0.53
C ASP A 17 -7.64 18.43 -1.16
N CYS A 18 -8.35 17.71 -2.03
CA CYS A 18 -7.86 16.55 -2.77
C CYS A 18 -6.46 16.72 -3.41
N MET A 19 -5.60 15.73 -3.20
CA MET A 19 -4.27 15.62 -3.81
C MET A 19 -4.19 14.49 -4.82
N VAL A 20 -3.46 14.74 -5.90
CA VAL A 20 -3.11 13.74 -6.91
C VAL A 20 -1.60 13.78 -7.12
N MET A 21 -0.94 12.62 -6.96
CA MET A 21 0.49 12.46 -7.20
C MET A 21 0.73 11.31 -8.17
N GLU A 22 1.65 11.54 -9.10
CA GLU A 22 2.10 10.55 -10.07
C GLU A 22 3.63 10.58 -10.06
N SER A 23 4.26 9.41 -9.95
CA SER A 23 5.73 9.32 -9.95
C SER A 23 6.25 7.99 -10.48
N CYS A 24 7.33 8.08 -11.25
CA CYS A 24 8.06 6.92 -11.74
C CYS A 24 9.56 7.15 -11.50
N TYR A 25 10.22 6.22 -10.83
CA TYR A 25 11.64 6.33 -10.53
C TYR A 25 12.33 4.97 -10.57
N ASN A 26 13.53 4.87 -11.13
CA ASN A 26 14.18 3.57 -11.21
C ASN A 26 14.65 3.12 -9.82
N ASP A 27 15.43 3.96 -9.13
CA ASP A 27 16.15 3.57 -7.91
C ASP A 27 15.29 3.60 -6.65
N CYS A 28 15.08 4.76 -6.04
CA CYS A 28 14.24 4.87 -4.84
C CYS A 28 13.16 5.95 -5.01
N LEU A 29 11.95 5.66 -4.54
CA LEU A 29 10.84 6.60 -4.48
C LEU A 29 10.27 6.64 -3.06
N MET A 30 10.20 7.84 -2.48
CA MET A 30 9.54 8.10 -1.20
C MET A 30 8.40 9.09 -1.43
N VAL A 31 7.18 8.73 -1.02
CA VAL A 31 5.99 9.60 -1.10
C VAL A 31 5.38 9.72 0.28
N GLU A 32 5.20 10.96 0.75
CA GLU A 32 4.50 11.28 1.99
C GLU A 32 3.35 12.23 1.69
N SER A 33 2.14 11.90 2.13
CA SER A 33 0.97 12.72 1.91
C SER A 33 0.00 12.77 3.08
N CYS A 34 -0.53 13.96 3.35
CA CYS A 34 -1.55 14.18 4.36
C CYS A 34 -2.62 15.14 3.83
N CYS A 35 -3.88 14.74 3.86
CA CYS A 35 -4.99 15.55 3.35
C CYS A 35 -6.27 15.37 4.17
N ASP A 36 -7.12 16.39 4.31
CA ASP A 36 -8.43 16.20 4.96
C ASP A 36 -9.39 15.45 4.00
N ASP A 37 -9.46 15.88 2.72
CA ASP A 37 -10.42 15.36 1.75
C ASP A 37 -10.02 14.04 1.06
N CYS A 38 -9.01 14.05 0.18
CA CYS A 38 -8.63 12.85 -0.58
C CYS A 38 -7.14 12.81 -0.94
N VAL A 39 -6.54 11.63 -0.90
CA VAL A 39 -5.23 11.35 -1.51
C VAL A 39 -5.41 10.33 -2.64
N VAL A 40 -4.90 10.67 -3.82
CA VAL A 40 -4.78 9.74 -4.96
C VAL A 40 -3.31 9.66 -5.37
N THR A 41 -2.71 8.48 -5.29
CA THR A 41 -1.31 8.26 -5.67
C THR A 41 -1.19 7.16 -6.71
N GLU A 42 -0.46 7.44 -7.78
CA GLU A 42 0.04 6.46 -8.74
C GLU A 42 1.57 6.46 -8.71
N SER A 43 2.17 5.31 -8.45
CA SER A 43 3.63 5.22 -8.28
C SER A 43 4.23 3.97 -8.90
N SER A 44 5.40 4.12 -9.51
CA SER A 44 6.17 3.01 -10.07
C SER A 44 7.64 3.14 -9.71
N CYS A 45 8.25 2.05 -9.22
CA CYS A 45 9.66 2.03 -8.90
C CYS A 45 10.33 0.67 -9.12
N ASP A 46 11.52 0.63 -9.74
CA ASP A 46 12.17 -0.67 -9.99
C ASP A 46 12.72 -1.25 -8.67
N TYR A 47 13.42 -0.48 -7.84
CA TYR A 47 14.09 -1.03 -6.64
C TYR A 47 13.35 -0.81 -5.33
N TYR A 48 13.20 0.43 -4.85
CA TYR A 48 12.67 0.68 -3.51
C TYR A 48 11.60 1.76 -3.50
N MET A 49 10.41 1.40 -3.02
CA MET A 49 9.30 2.33 -2.84
C MET A 49 8.87 2.38 -1.38
N VAL A 50 8.72 3.59 -0.85
CA VAL A 50 8.09 3.84 0.46
C VAL A 50 6.97 4.86 0.31
N MET A 51 5.78 4.53 0.82
CA MET A 51 4.63 5.42 0.81
C MET A 51 4.02 5.56 2.20
N GLU A 52 3.80 6.80 2.64
CA GLU A 52 3.04 7.14 3.83
C GLU A 52 1.90 8.07 3.44
N SER A 53 0.65 7.67 3.71
CA SER A 53 -0.53 8.44 3.36
C SER A 53 -1.51 8.51 4.52
N ARG A 54 -1.96 9.72 4.87
CA ARG A 54 -3.02 9.94 5.85
C ARG A 54 -4.13 10.80 5.28
N CYS A 55 -5.38 10.40 5.44
CA CYS A 55 -6.52 11.20 4.99
C CYS A 55 -7.80 10.94 5.77
N ASP A 56 -8.55 11.97 6.15
CA ASP A 56 -9.80 11.76 6.89
C ASP A 56 -10.85 11.07 5.99
N ASP A 57 -11.03 11.54 4.74
CA ASP A 57 -12.14 11.08 3.89
C ASP A 57 -11.77 9.94 2.92
N CYS A 58 -10.64 9.99 2.19
CA CYS A 58 -10.35 8.93 1.22
C CYS A 58 -8.86 8.78 0.84
N ILE A 59 -8.38 7.54 0.77
CA ILE A 59 -7.09 7.19 0.16
C ILE A 59 -7.33 6.22 -1.01
N ILE A 60 -6.77 6.55 -2.17
CA ILE A 60 -6.72 5.68 -3.36
C ILE A 60 -5.27 5.55 -3.80
N MET A 61 -4.72 4.35 -3.79
CA MET A 61 -3.33 4.10 -4.19
C MET A 61 -3.23 3.00 -5.22
N GLU A 62 -2.49 3.28 -6.30
CA GLU A 62 -2.02 2.29 -7.27
C GLU A 62 -0.49 2.32 -7.27
N SER A 63 0.13 1.17 -7.09
CA SER A 63 1.59 1.11 -7.07
C SER A 63 2.18 -0.18 -7.64
N HIS A 64 3.32 0.00 -8.29
CA HIS A 64 4.09 -1.09 -8.88
C HIS A 64 5.55 -1.01 -8.43
N CYS A 65 6.09 -2.10 -7.89
CA CYS A 65 7.51 -2.16 -7.57
C CYS A 65 8.15 -3.51 -7.88
N ASP A 66 9.27 -3.57 -8.59
CA ASP A 66 9.86 -4.87 -8.91
C ASP A 66 10.47 -5.51 -7.66
N ASN A 67 11.25 -4.77 -6.86
CA ASN A 67 11.93 -5.37 -5.70
C ASN A 67 11.19 -5.15 -4.36
N CYS A 68 11.14 -3.94 -3.81
CA CYS A 68 10.70 -3.76 -2.42
C CYS A 68 9.77 -2.58 -2.22
N MET A 69 8.61 -2.84 -1.62
CA MET A 69 7.64 -1.84 -1.23
C MET A 69 7.36 -1.85 0.28
N VAL A 70 7.34 -0.66 0.88
CA VAL A 70 6.86 -0.43 2.24
C VAL A 70 5.75 0.61 2.19
N MET A 71 4.61 0.31 2.80
CA MET A 71 3.45 1.20 2.80
C MET A 71 2.85 1.31 4.20
N GLU A 72 2.61 2.54 4.63
CA GLU A 72 1.80 2.88 5.80
C GLU A 72 0.64 3.76 5.34
N SER A 73 -0.60 3.40 5.67
CA SER A 73 -1.76 4.22 5.31
C SER A 73 -2.84 4.21 6.35
N CYS A 74 -3.43 5.38 6.59
CA CYS A 74 -4.51 5.52 7.55
C CYS A 74 -5.60 6.47 7.02
N CYS A 75 -6.85 6.01 7.08
CA CYS A 75 -7.99 6.82 6.65
C CYS A 75 -9.26 6.56 7.45
N ASP A 76 -9.98 7.59 7.90
CA ASP A 76 -11.17 7.34 8.73
C ASP A 76 -12.29 6.68 7.92
N ARG A 77 -12.47 7.07 6.65
CA ARG A 77 -13.66 6.67 5.89
C ARG A 77 -13.41 5.60 4.82
N CYS A 78 -12.56 5.85 3.83
CA CYS A 78 -12.42 4.92 2.70
C CYS A 78 -10.96 4.75 2.27
N MET A 79 -10.54 3.50 2.14
CA MET A 79 -9.22 3.15 1.62
C MET A 79 -9.33 2.13 0.50
N MET A 80 -8.74 2.45 -0.66
CA MET A 80 -8.60 1.54 -1.80
C MET A 80 -7.14 1.43 -2.19
N MET A 81 -6.61 0.20 -2.23
CA MET A 81 -5.21 -0.05 -2.57
C MET A 81 -5.10 -1.15 -3.62
N GLU A 82 -4.41 -0.86 -4.72
CA GLU A 82 -3.99 -1.82 -5.73
C GLU A 82 -2.45 -1.84 -5.79
N ILE A 83 -1.84 -2.98 -5.42
CA ILE A 83 -0.37 -3.10 -5.39
C ILE A 83 0.08 -4.33 -6.17
N TRP A 84 1.10 -4.12 -7.00
CA TRP A 84 1.89 -5.15 -7.65
C TRP A 84 3.35 -5.07 -7.17
N CYS A 85 3.90 -6.19 -6.70
CA CYS A 85 5.33 -6.26 -6.42
C CYS A 85 5.90 -7.64 -6.65
N ASP A 86 7.00 -7.75 -7.39
CA ASP A 86 7.58 -9.08 -7.64
C ASP A 86 8.19 -9.64 -6.35
N ASP A 87 9.12 -8.93 -5.69
CA ASP A 87 9.79 -9.50 -4.51
C ASP A 87 9.02 -9.31 -3.18
N CYS A 88 9.10 -8.13 -2.55
CA CYS A 88 8.70 -7.98 -1.14
C CYS A 88 7.78 -6.79 -0.89
N ILE A 89 6.67 -7.05 -0.18
CA ILE A 89 5.77 -6.02 0.36
C ILE A 89 5.72 -6.10 1.88
N VAL A 90 5.85 -4.94 2.52
CA VAL A 90 5.49 -4.72 3.92
C VAL A 90 4.40 -3.65 3.98
N LEU A 91 3.25 -3.99 4.56
CA LEU A 91 2.10 -3.11 4.57
C LEU A 91 1.48 -2.99 5.96
N GLU A 92 1.20 -1.76 6.37
CA GLU A 92 0.38 -1.42 7.52
C GLU A 92 -0.76 -0.50 7.06
N SER A 93 -2.00 -0.92 7.26
CA SER A 93 -3.17 -0.14 6.89
C SER A 93 -4.21 -0.06 8.01
N CYS A 94 -4.79 1.12 8.20
CA CYS A 94 -5.85 1.36 9.15
C CYS A 94 -7.01 2.14 8.52
N CYS A 95 -8.25 1.66 8.66
CA CYS A 95 -9.41 2.41 8.20
C CYS A 95 -10.68 2.15 9.00
N ASP A 96 -11.34 3.17 9.55
CA ASP A 96 -12.49 2.91 10.43
C ASP A 96 -13.68 2.30 9.65
N HIS A 97 -14.03 2.82 8.47
CA HIS A 97 -15.22 2.33 7.76
C HIS A 97 -14.91 1.28 6.68
N HIS A 98 -14.29 1.66 5.56
CA HIS A 98 -14.22 0.77 4.40
C HIS A 98 -12.81 0.61 3.83
N MET A 99 -12.31 -0.62 3.83
CA MET A 99 -11.02 -0.97 3.24
C MET A 99 -11.19 -2.01 2.13
N MET A 100 -10.71 -1.68 0.92
CA MET A 100 -10.61 -2.59 -0.22
C MET A 100 -9.14 -2.71 -0.61
N MET A 101 -8.62 -3.93 -0.63
CA MET A 101 -7.22 -4.18 -0.97
C MET A 101 -7.12 -5.25 -2.05
N LYS A 102 -6.30 -4.97 -3.07
CA LYS A 102 -5.97 -5.93 -4.12
C LYS A 102 -4.47 -5.99 -4.29
N TYR A 103 -3.90 -7.16 -4.01
CA TYR A 103 -2.47 -7.36 -4.04
C TYR A 103 -2.06 -8.56 -4.86
N ILE A 104 -0.99 -8.38 -5.61
CA ILE A 104 -0.32 -9.46 -6.33
C ILE A 104 1.16 -9.37 -6.04
N TRP A 105 1.76 -10.49 -5.62
CA TRP A 105 3.20 -10.57 -5.39
C TRP A 105 3.80 -11.95 -5.62
N ASP A 106 5.07 -12.02 -5.99
CA ASP A 106 5.71 -13.31 -6.26
C ASP A 106 6.37 -13.89 -5.00
N TYR A 107 7.17 -13.12 -4.24
CA TYR A 107 7.95 -13.67 -3.14
C TYR A 107 7.31 -13.52 -1.74
N CYS A 108 7.29 -12.34 -1.15
CA CYS A 108 6.87 -12.20 0.24
C CYS A 108 5.96 -11.00 0.47
N MET A 109 4.89 -11.22 1.24
CA MET A 109 4.11 -10.14 1.84
C MET A 109 4.02 -10.32 3.35
N VAL A 110 4.22 -9.23 4.08
CA VAL A 110 3.81 -9.06 5.47
C VAL A 110 2.78 -7.94 5.52
N MET A 111 1.58 -8.24 6.03
CA MET A 111 0.49 -7.29 6.14
C MET A 111 -0.04 -7.22 7.57
N GLU A 112 -0.19 -6.01 8.08
CA GLU A 112 -1.07 -5.68 9.20
C GLU A 112 -2.19 -4.77 8.71
N SER A 113 -3.45 -5.19 8.87
CA SER A 113 -4.60 -4.40 8.45
C SER A 113 -5.67 -4.32 9.55
N TYR A 114 -6.25 -3.14 9.73
CA TYR A 114 -7.27 -2.87 10.75
C TYR A 114 -8.44 -2.14 10.10
N CYS A 115 -9.66 -2.67 10.27
CA CYS A 115 -10.86 -1.98 9.81
C CYS A 115 -12.10 -2.29 10.65
N ASP A 116 -12.78 -1.27 11.19
CA ASP A 116 -13.90 -1.49 12.10
C ASP A 116 -15.13 -2.01 11.33
N GLU A 117 -15.57 -1.34 10.25
CA GLU A 117 -16.83 -1.73 9.57
C GLU A 117 -16.65 -2.81 8.48
N SER A 118 -15.80 -2.60 7.46
CA SER A 118 -15.70 -3.59 6.37
C SER A 118 -14.36 -3.65 5.67
N MET A 119 -13.81 -4.87 5.57
CA MET A 119 -12.59 -5.17 4.83
C MET A 119 -12.86 -6.18 3.70
N VAL A 120 -12.39 -5.88 2.49
CA VAL A 120 -12.34 -6.83 1.37
C VAL A 120 -10.92 -6.94 0.85
N MET A 121 -10.45 -8.18 0.68
CA MET A 121 -9.12 -8.46 0.17
C MET A 121 -9.15 -9.44 -1.00
N GLU A 122 -8.50 -9.06 -2.09
CA GLU A 122 -8.16 -9.92 -3.22
C GLU A 122 -6.64 -10.09 -3.28
N LEU A 123 -6.17 -11.33 -3.15
CA LEU A 123 -4.76 -11.60 -2.91
C LEU A 123 -4.26 -12.72 -3.84
N CYS A 124 -3.21 -12.46 -4.61
CA CYS A 124 -2.61 -13.46 -5.50
C CYS A 124 -1.11 -13.56 -5.25
N TRP A 125 -0.61 -14.74 -4.87
CA TRP A 125 0.83 -14.88 -4.63
C TRP A 125 1.43 -16.25 -4.89
N ASN A 126 2.73 -16.29 -5.18
CA ASN A 126 3.42 -17.56 -5.40
C ASN A 126 3.98 -18.15 -4.10
N ASN A 127 4.81 -17.40 -3.36
CA ASN A 127 5.57 -17.95 -2.25
C ASN A 127 4.93 -17.73 -0.85
N CYS A 128 5.08 -16.55 -0.23
CA CYS A 128 4.76 -16.38 1.19
C CYS A 128 3.83 -15.20 1.50
N MET A 129 2.87 -15.45 2.40
CA MET A 129 2.07 -14.42 3.06
C MET A 129 2.10 -14.58 4.57
N VAL A 130 2.33 -13.48 5.28
CA VAL A 130 2.00 -13.31 6.70
C VAL A 130 1.00 -12.17 6.83
N MET A 131 -0.17 -12.48 7.39
CA MET A 131 -1.26 -11.55 7.56
C MET A 131 -1.69 -11.50 9.01
N LYS A 132 -1.82 -10.28 9.53
CA LYS A 132 -2.55 -9.99 10.75
C LYS A 132 -3.66 -8.99 10.42
N SER A 133 -4.91 -9.37 10.66
CA SER A 133 -6.04 -8.52 10.31
C SER A 133 -7.05 -8.46 11.45
N CYS A 134 -7.42 -7.28 11.90
CA CYS A 134 -8.49 -7.10 12.88
C CYS A 134 -9.68 -6.39 12.24
N PHE A 135 -10.89 -6.89 12.54
CA PHE A 135 -12.14 -6.29 12.09
C PHE A 135 -13.26 -6.54 13.10
N ASP A 136 -14.20 -5.59 13.19
CA ASP A 136 -15.33 -5.68 14.13
C ASP A 136 -16.60 -6.23 13.44
N ASP A 137 -16.89 -5.78 12.22
CA ASP A 137 -18.15 -6.11 11.55
C ASP A 137 -18.03 -7.16 10.42
N CYS A 138 -17.33 -6.85 9.31
CA CYS A 138 -17.28 -7.73 8.13
C CYS A 138 -15.90 -7.83 7.46
N MET A 139 -15.50 -9.06 7.11
CA MET A 139 -14.29 -9.34 6.34
C MET A 139 -14.58 -10.35 5.23
N VAL A 140 -14.13 -10.03 4.01
CA VAL A 140 -14.14 -10.94 2.85
C VAL A 140 -12.72 -11.07 2.31
N VAL A 141 -12.25 -12.31 2.16
CA VAL A 141 -10.93 -12.59 1.57
C VAL A 141 -11.09 -13.58 0.44
N GLU A 142 -10.65 -13.17 -0.74
CA GLU A 142 -10.43 -14.05 -1.89
C GLU A 142 -8.92 -14.16 -2.14
N SER A 143 -8.40 -15.38 -2.11
CA SER A 143 -6.97 -15.63 -2.27
C SER A 143 -6.68 -16.77 -3.23
N SER A 144 -5.69 -16.58 -4.10
CA SER A 144 -5.07 -17.62 -4.92
C SER A 144 -3.58 -17.70 -4.63
N TYR A 145 -3.09 -18.88 -4.23
CA TYR A 145 -1.69 -19.04 -3.88
C TYR A 145 -1.12 -20.43 -4.16
N ASP A 146 0.19 -20.50 -4.38
CA ASP A 146 0.91 -21.75 -4.66
C ASP A 146 1.57 -22.37 -3.41
N ASP A 147 2.12 -21.56 -2.50
CA ASP A 147 2.90 -22.07 -1.36
C ASP A 147 2.25 -21.85 0.04
N CYS A 148 2.56 -20.75 0.73
CA CYS A 148 2.32 -20.61 2.18
C CYS A 148 1.50 -19.38 2.57
N MET A 149 0.59 -19.57 3.55
CA MET A 149 -0.18 -18.51 4.22
C MET A 149 -0.11 -18.68 5.74
N VAL A 150 0.19 -17.60 6.45
CA VAL A 150 0.01 -17.48 7.90
C VAL A 150 -0.97 -16.34 8.13
N MET A 151 -2.08 -16.63 8.81
CA MET A 151 -3.10 -15.63 9.14
C MET A 151 -3.34 -15.62 10.65
N GLU A 152 -3.27 -14.43 11.24
CA GLU A 152 -3.74 -14.12 12.59
C GLU A 152 -4.89 -13.11 12.49
N SER A 153 -5.92 -13.32 13.30
CA SER A 153 -7.11 -12.48 13.39
C SER A 153 -7.37 -12.06 14.82
#